data_AF-A0A1G1K0Z1-F1
#
_entry.id   AF-A0A1G1K0Z1-F1
#
_cell.length_a   1.000
_cell.length_b   1.000
_cell.length_c   1.000
_cell.angle_alpha   90.00
_cell.angle_beta   90.00
_cell.angle_gamma   90.00
#
_symmetry.space_group_name_H-M   'P 1'
#
loop_
_entity.id
_entity.type
_entity.pdbx_description
1 polymer ?
#
loop_
_entity_poly.entity_id
_entity_poly.type
_entity_poly.pdbx_seq_one_letter_code
_entity_poly.pdbx_strand_id
1 'polypeptide(L)'
;MSAKKRRLFSFLTNKPPQRYFAVMQFCFLLSTLVFVLYVLFRLLSDFSFPLSVSELTPTAVQLILTELFRSISLKVMIIFAIAFAINVLMGLIFYNRVGGPLVRVRNVLNMIAKGELPQGPIRFRKGDLTTEFAPVLNEMIGSLRHGYAGFPKDKS
;
A
#
# COMPACT_ATOMS: atom_id res chain seq x y z
N MET A 1 -5.75 -30.48 -12.05
CA MET A 1 -5.50 -29.04 -11.76
C MET A 1 -4.33 -28.95 -10.76
N SER A 2 -3.14 -28.56 -11.23
CA SER A 2 -1.84 -28.76 -10.54
C SER A 2 -1.72 -28.06 -9.18
N ALA A 3 -1.15 -28.75 -8.19
CA ALA A 3 -0.95 -28.33 -6.80
C ALA A 3 -0.26 -26.95 -6.64
N LYS A 4 0.49 -26.51 -7.65
CA LYS A 4 1.11 -25.17 -7.71
C LYS A 4 0.07 -24.04 -7.71
N LYS A 5 -1.09 -24.23 -8.37
CA LYS A 5 -2.17 -23.24 -8.44
C LYS A 5 -2.85 -23.05 -7.07
N ARG A 6 -2.93 -24.10 -6.25
CA ARG A 6 -3.46 -24.04 -4.87
C ARG A 6 -2.56 -23.24 -3.92
N ARG A 7 -1.22 -23.30 -4.07
CA ARG A 7 -0.29 -22.51 -3.25
C ARG A 7 -0.35 -21.01 -3.52
N LEU A 8 -0.48 -20.61 -4.78
CA LEU A 8 -0.62 -19.21 -5.20
C LEU A 8 -1.90 -18.57 -4.63
N PHE A 9 -3.02 -19.29 -4.63
CA PHE A 9 -4.25 -18.83 -3.99
C PHE A 9 -4.25 -18.97 -2.46
N SER A 10 -3.52 -19.94 -1.88
CA SER A 10 -3.35 -20.03 -0.42
C SER A 10 -2.61 -18.81 0.17
N PHE A 11 -1.80 -18.12 -0.63
CA PHE A 11 -1.22 -16.83 -0.27
C PHE A 11 -2.31 -15.76 -0.09
N LEU A 12 -3.41 -15.80 -0.84
CA LEU A 12 -4.53 -14.86 -0.70
C LEU A 12 -5.45 -15.15 0.48
N THR A 13 -5.43 -16.37 1.04
CA THR A 13 -6.54 -16.83 1.90
C THR A 13 -6.28 -16.65 3.40
N ASN A 14 -5.04 -16.42 3.86
CA ASN A 14 -4.73 -16.59 5.31
C ASN A 14 -3.69 -15.62 5.92
N LYS A 15 -3.51 -14.41 5.38
CA LYS A 15 -2.27 -13.63 5.63
C LYS A 15 -2.53 -12.13 5.81
N PRO A 16 -1.61 -11.42 6.51
CA PRO A 16 -1.84 -10.13 7.17
C PRO A 16 -2.44 -9.07 6.25
N PRO A 17 -3.16 -8.09 6.81
CA PRO A 17 -3.88 -7.07 6.03
C PRO A 17 -2.99 -6.21 5.11
N GLN A 18 -1.66 -6.29 5.26
CA GLN A 18 -0.65 -5.73 4.35
C GLN A 18 -0.77 -6.29 2.93
N ARG A 19 -1.25 -7.53 2.76
CA ARG A 19 -1.45 -8.14 1.43
C ARG A 19 -2.60 -7.53 0.67
N TYR A 20 -3.72 -7.24 1.34
CA TYR A 20 -4.84 -6.56 0.68
C TYR A 20 -4.43 -5.17 0.20
N PHE A 21 -3.65 -4.44 1.01
CA PHE A 21 -3.07 -3.16 0.59
C PHE A 21 -2.13 -3.32 -0.61
N ALA A 22 -1.21 -4.30 -0.58
CA ALA A 22 -0.29 -4.54 -1.68
C ALA A 22 -1.01 -4.97 -2.98
N VAL A 23 -2.04 -5.82 -2.88
CA VAL A 23 -2.86 -6.23 -4.03
C VAL A 23 -3.67 -5.05 -4.57
N MET A 24 -4.28 -4.25 -3.70
CA MET A 24 -4.99 -3.03 -4.09
C MET A 24 -4.07 -2.04 -4.81
N GLN A 25 -2.86 -1.82 -4.27
CA GLN A 25 -1.84 -0.99 -4.88
C GLN A 25 -1.40 -1.52 -6.24
N PHE A 26 -1.20 -2.84 -6.36
CA PHE A 26 -0.85 -3.47 -7.63
C PHE A 26 -1.97 -3.32 -8.67
N CYS A 27 -3.22 -3.55 -8.27
CA CYS A 27 -4.38 -3.34 -9.13
C CYS A 27 -4.51 -1.88 -9.57
N PHE A 28 -4.27 -0.92 -8.66
CA PHE A 28 -4.29 0.50 -8.99
C PHE A 28 -3.20 0.90 -9.98
N LEU A 29 -1.96 0.43 -9.76
CA LEU A 29 -0.84 0.69 -10.67
C LEU A 29 -1.07 0.03 -12.04
N LEU A 30 -1.58 -1.20 -12.07
CA LEU A 30 -1.92 -1.90 -13.30
C LEU A 30 -3.03 -1.16 -14.07
N SER A 31 -4.08 -0.72 -13.38
CA SER A 31 -5.16 0.09 -13.98
C SER A 31 -4.63 1.40 -14.54
N THR A 32 -3.72 2.07 -13.82
CA THR A 32 -3.09 3.32 -14.28
C THR A 32 -2.25 3.07 -15.53
N LEU A 33 -1.48 1.97 -15.58
CA LEU A 33 -0.69 1.59 -16.74
C LEU A 33 -1.57 1.34 -17.96
N VAL A 34 -2.63 0.54 -17.81
CA VAL A 34 -3.58 0.27 -18.90
C VAL A 34 -4.24 1.56 -19.38
N PHE A 35 -4.62 2.46 -18.47
CA PHE A 35 -5.20 3.74 -18.81
C PHE A 35 -4.24 4.65 -19.59
N VAL A 36 -2.98 4.73 -19.18
CA VAL A 36 -1.94 5.50 -19.91
C VAL A 36 -1.73 4.92 -21.31
N LEU A 37 -1.62 3.59 -21.43
CA LEU A 37 -1.50 2.92 -22.73
C LEU A 37 -2.69 3.20 -23.64
N TYR A 38 -3.91 3.17 -23.09
CA TYR A 38 -5.13 3.53 -23.83
C TYR A 38 -5.10 4.98 -24.33
N VAL A 39 -4.71 5.93 -23.48
CA VAL A 39 -4.60 7.35 -23.85
C VAL A 39 -3.54 7.55 -24.94
N LEU A 40 -2.37 6.90 -24.82
CA LEU A 40 -1.32 6.94 -25.84
C LEU A 40 -1.80 6.37 -27.17
N PHE A 41 -2.48 5.21 -27.14
CA PHE A 41 -3.02 4.58 -28.34
C PHE A 41 -4.03 5.49 -29.05
N ARG A 42 -4.94 6.12 -28.30
CA ARG A 42 -5.92 7.07 -28.85
C ARG A 42 -5.25 8.30 -29.47
N LEU A 43 -4.26 8.87 -28.78
CA LEU A 43 -3.49 10.01 -29.30
C LEU A 43 -2.78 9.67 -30.62
N LEU A 44 -2.17 8.49 -30.71
CA LEU A 44 -1.51 8.02 -31.93
C LEU A 44 -2.51 7.71 -33.05
N SER A 45 -3.67 7.12 -32.72
CA SER A 45 -4.71 6.84 -33.72
C SER A 45 -5.30 8.11 -34.33
N ASP A 46 -5.49 9.15 -33.50
CA ASP A 46 -6.06 10.42 -33.96
C ASP A 46 -5.07 11.18 -34.86
N PHE A 47 -3.77 11.04 -34.63
CA PHE A 47 -2.72 11.67 -35.45
C PHE A 47 -2.33 10.91 -36.72
N SER A 48 -2.64 9.62 -36.82
CA SER A 48 -2.30 8.80 -37.99
C SER A 48 -3.29 8.97 -39.16
N PHE A 49 -4.48 9.51 -38.91
CA PHE A 49 -5.57 9.59 -39.90
C PHE A 49 -5.56 10.78 -40.90
N PRO A 50 -4.84 11.91 -40.72
CA PRO A 50 -4.83 13.00 -41.70
C PRO A 50 -3.55 13.13 -42.54
N LEU A 51 -2.56 12.21 -42.43
CA LEU A 51 -1.33 12.27 -43.24
C LEU A 51 -1.59 11.83 -44.68
N SER A 52 -2.26 12.68 -45.44
CA SER A 52 -2.33 12.59 -46.90
C SER A 52 -0.92 12.84 -47.43
N VAL A 53 -0.32 11.82 -48.04
CA VAL A 53 1.12 11.69 -48.32
C VAL A 53 1.68 12.71 -49.35
N SER A 54 0.88 13.71 -49.73
CA SER A 54 1.15 14.58 -50.88
C SER A 54 1.84 15.91 -50.55
N GLU A 55 2.05 16.27 -49.26
CA GLU A 55 2.62 17.57 -48.85
C GLU A 55 3.68 17.48 -47.73
N LEU A 56 4.41 16.36 -47.62
CA LEU A 56 5.44 16.20 -46.57
C LEU A 56 6.71 16.99 -46.87
N THR A 57 6.73 18.26 -46.49
CA THR A 57 7.99 18.99 -46.26
C THR A 57 8.59 18.57 -44.91
N PRO A 58 9.93 18.45 -44.79
CA PRO A 58 10.58 18.07 -43.52
C PRO A 58 10.21 19.00 -42.35
N THR A 59 9.95 20.27 -42.63
CA THR A 59 9.53 21.29 -41.65
C THR A 59 8.11 21.06 -41.14
N ALA A 60 7.15 20.68 -42.01
CA ALA A 60 5.79 20.35 -41.59
C ALA A 60 5.76 19.13 -40.66
N VAL A 61 6.56 18.10 -40.96
CA VAL A 61 6.68 16.90 -40.12
C VAL A 61 7.23 17.24 -38.73
N GLN A 62 8.27 18.08 -38.65
CA GLN A 62 8.83 18.51 -37.36
C GLN A 62 7.82 19.27 -36.50
N LEU A 63 7.02 20.17 -37.09
CA LEU A 63 5.99 20.90 -36.36
C LEU A 63 4.90 19.96 -35.82
N ILE A 64 4.42 19.02 -36.64
CA ILE A 64 3.43 18.01 -36.25
C ILE A 64 3.94 17.15 -35.09
N LEU A 65 5.19 16.66 -35.20
CA LEU A 65 5.81 15.85 -34.14
C LEU A 65 5.98 16.65 -32.85
N THR A 66 6.42 17.91 -32.93
CA THR A 66 6.60 18.76 -31.75
C THR A 66 5.28 18.98 -31.01
N GLU A 67 4.20 19.24 -31.75
CA GLU A 67 2.86 19.43 -31.17
C GLU A 67 2.32 18.12 -30.57
N LEU A 68 2.56 16.99 -31.24
CA LEU A 68 2.23 15.65 -30.72
C LEU A 68 2.96 15.35 -29.42
N PHE A 69 4.28 15.57 -29.37
CA PHE A 69 5.09 15.38 -28.17
C PHE A 69 4.63 16.29 -27.03
N ARG A 70 4.33 17.56 -27.33
CA ARG A 70 3.81 18.51 -26.34
C ARG A 70 2.48 18.05 -25.76
N SER A 71 1.55 17.65 -26.62
CA SER A 71 0.20 17.19 -26.22
C SER A 71 0.26 15.89 -25.40
N ILE A 72 1.07 14.92 -25.83
CA ILE A 72 1.29 13.67 -25.10
C ILE A 72 1.92 13.95 -23.73
N SER A 73 3.00 14.74 -23.69
CA SER A 73 3.75 14.99 -22.47
C SER A 73 2.89 15.67 -21.40
N LEU A 74 2.10 16.69 -21.77
CA LEU A 74 1.20 17.37 -20.84
C LEU A 74 0.12 16.43 -20.28
N LYS A 75 -0.54 15.64 -21.13
CA LYS A 75 -1.59 14.71 -20.71
C LYS A 75 -1.04 13.61 -19.79
N VAL A 76 0.10 13.02 -20.16
CA VAL A 76 0.76 11.99 -19.34
C VAL A 76 1.22 12.57 -18.00
N MET A 77 1.77 13.78 -17.98
CA MET A 77 2.18 14.43 -16.73
C MET A 77 1.00 14.67 -15.79
N ILE A 78 -0.16 15.13 -16.31
CA ILE A 78 -1.37 15.32 -15.51
C ILE A 78 -1.86 13.99 -14.93
N ILE A 79 -1.96 12.93 -15.76
CA ILE A 79 -2.39 11.60 -15.31
C ILE A 79 -1.44 11.07 -14.22
N PHE A 80 -0.12 11.24 -14.43
CA PHE A 80 0.88 10.81 -13.48
C PHE A 80 0.78 11.58 -12.16
N ALA A 81 0.58 12.90 -12.20
CA ALA A 81 0.41 13.72 -11.00
C ALA A 81 -0.82 13.28 -10.18
N ILE A 82 -1.95 13.02 -10.84
CA ILE A 82 -3.17 12.52 -10.20
C ILE A 82 -2.94 11.13 -9.60
N ALA A 83 -2.36 10.21 -10.38
CA ALA A 83 -2.07 8.85 -9.92
C ALA A 83 -1.11 8.87 -8.72
N PHE A 84 -0.09 9.72 -8.75
CA PHE A 84 0.87 9.91 -7.67
C PHE A 84 0.17 10.45 -6.41
N ALA A 85 -0.68 11.48 -6.53
CA ALA A 85 -1.40 12.03 -5.40
C ALA A 85 -2.29 10.98 -4.71
N ILE A 86 -3.03 10.18 -5.48
CA ILE A 86 -3.84 9.08 -4.96
C ILE A 86 -2.96 8.02 -4.29
N ASN A 87 -1.80 7.72 -4.88
CA ASN A 87 -0.84 6.76 -4.33
C ASN A 87 -0.30 7.19 -2.96
N VAL A 88 0.12 8.46 -2.84
CA VAL A 88 0.58 9.06 -1.58
C VAL A 88 -0.53 9.02 -0.54
N LEU A 89 -1.76 9.37 -0.92
CA LEU A 89 -2.90 9.35 0.00
C LEU A 89 -3.19 7.93 0.51
N MET A 90 -3.19 6.93 -0.37
CA MET A 90 -3.32 5.52 0.02
C MET A 90 -2.20 5.08 0.97
N GLY A 91 -0.95 5.45 0.66
CA GLY A 91 0.20 5.19 1.50
C GLY A 91 0.10 5.81 2.89
N LEU A 92 -0.38 7.06 2.98
CA LEU A 92 -0.58 7.76 4.24
C LEU A 92 -1.67 7.11 5.10
N ILE A 93 -2.79 6.73 4.49
CA ILE A 93 -3.88 6.01 5.18
C ILE A 93 -3.36 4.67 5.72
N PHE A 94 -2.60 3.94 4.92
CA PHE A 94 -1.99 2.69 5.35
C PHE A 94 -0.99 2.90 6.50
N TYR A 95 -0.11 3.89 6.37
CA TYR A 95 0.86 4.24 7.40
C TYR A 95 0.17 4.55 8.73
N ASN A 96 -0.89 5.36 8.73
CA ASN A 96 -1.64 5.70 9.94
C ASN A 96 -2.30 4.47 10.59
N ARG A 97 -2.78 3.52 9.80
CA ARG A 97 -3.38 2.26 10.30
C ARG A 97 -2.36 1.24 10.82
N VAL A 98 -1.07 1.37 10.47
CA VAL A 98 0.00 0.48 10.94
C VAL A 98 0.83 1.13 12.06
N GLY A 99 1.22 2.38 11.88
CA GLY A 99 2.14 3.10 12.78
C GLY A 99 1.55 3.33 14.17
N GLY A 100 0.27 3.73 14.26
CA GLY A 100 -0.39 3.96 15.55
C GLY A 100 -0.37 2.73 16.47
N PRO A 101 -0.82 1.56 16.00
CA PRO A 101 -0.73 0.32 16.76
C PRO A 101 0.70 -0.10 17.11
N LEU A 102 1.65 0.05 16.18
CA LEU A 102 3.06 -0.32 16.43
C LEU A 102 3.67 0.49 17.56
N VAL A 103 3.39 1.80 17.62
CA VAL A 103 3.84 2.68 18.69
C VAL A 103 3.25 2.24 20.04
N ARG A 104 1.97 1.83 20.07
CA ARG A 104 1.36 1.29 21.29
C ARG A 104 2.02 -0.02 21.75
N VAL A 105 2.32 -0.93 20.83
CA VAL A 105 3.06 -2.17 21.15
C VAL A 105 4.42 -1.84 21.73
N ARG A 106 5.18 -0.94 21.11
CA ARG A 106 6.50 -0.51 21.60
C ARG A 106 6.42 0.07 23.01
N ASN A 107 5.43 0.92 23.29
CA ASN A 107 5.26 1.52 24.60
C ASN A 107 4.96 0.47 25.67
N VAL A 108 4.11 -0.52 25.36
CA VAL A 108 3.82 -1.61 26.28
C VAL A 108 5.06 -2.46 26.54
N LEU A 109 5.80 -2.83 25.50
CA LEU A 109 7.04 -3.60 25.67
C LEU A 109 8.06 -2.83 26.52
N ASN A 110 8.15 -1.52 26.36
CA ASN A 110 8.99 -0.67 27.20
C ASN A 110 8.52 -0.62 28.66
N MET A 111 7.21 -0.64 28.92
CA MET A 111 6.68 -0.72 30.29
C MET A 111 7.05 -2.07 30.93
N ILE A 112 6.85 -3.17 30.20
CA ILE A 112 7.21 -4.52 30.67
C ILE A 112 8.71 -4.61 30.95
N ALA A 113 9.55 -4.03 30.09
CA ALA A 113 11.00 -3.97 30.29
C ALA A 113 11.42 -3.20 31.56
N LYS A 114 10.57 -2.27 32.04
CA LYS A 114 10.76 -1.53 33.30
C LYS A 114 10.13 -2.24 34.50
N GLY A 115 9.54 -3.42 34.32
CA GLY A 115 8.81 -4.14 35.37
C GLY A 115 7.39 -3.60 35.62
N GLU A 116 6.92 -2.65 34.81
CA GLU A 116 5.58 -2.08 34.91
C GLU A 116 4.62 -2.87 34.02
N LEU A 117 3.70 -3.62 34.62
CA LEU A 117 2.65 -4.31 33.87
C LEU A 117 1.45 -3.39 33.67
N PRO A 118 0.90 -3.27 32.44
CA PRO A 118 -0.32 -2.52 32.22
C PRO A 118 -1.48 -3.13 33.01
N GLN A 119 -2.31 -2.29 33.62
CA GLN A 119 -3.36 -2.74 34.54
C GLN A 119 -4.52 -3.45 33.82
N GLY A 120 -4.77 -3.13 32.55
CA GLY A 120 -5.86 -3.70 31.75
C GLY A 120 -5.43 -4.25 30.39
N PRO A 121 -6.36 -4.90 29.66
CA PRO A 121 -6.08 -5.51 28.36
C PRO A 121 -5.84 -4.46 27.28
N ILE A 122 -4.82 -4.68 26.47
CA ILE A 122 -4.47 -3.85 25.32
C ILE A 122 -5.45 -4.17 24.19
N ARG A 123 -6.07 -3.11 23.65
CA ARG A 123 -6.99 -3.21 22.52
C ARG A 123 -6.54 -2.27 21.41
N PHE A 124 -6.46 -2.81 20.20
CA PHE A 124 -6.34 -2.01 18.98
C PHE A 124 -7.71 -1.64 18.46
N ARG A 125 -7.80 -0.54 17.70
CA ARG A 125 -9.07 -0.07 17.14
C ARG A 125 -9.50 -1.04 16.02
N LYS A 126 -10.82 -1.21 15.85
CA LYS A 126 -11.37 -1.91 14.68
C LYS A 126 -10.85 -1.23 13.40
N GLY A 127 -10.15 -1.98 12.55
CA GLY A 127 -9.54 -1.50 11.30
C GLY A 127 -8.02 -1.28 11.36
N ASP A 128 -7.40 -1.41 12.53
CA ASP A 128 -5.93 -1.43 12.68
C ASP A 128 -5.38 -2.76 12.12
N LEU A 129 -4.27 -2.70 11.38
CA LEU A 129 -3.72 -3.89 10.71
C LEU A 129 -3.18 -4.97 11.67
N THR A 130 -2.91 -4.60 12.91
CA THR A 130 -2.26 -5.46 13.91
C THR A 130 -3.22 -5.96 14.97
N THR A 131 -4.53 -6.00 14.72
CA THR A 131 -5.51 -6.49 15.71
C THR A 131 -5.21 -7.90 16.21
N GLU A 132 -4.55 -8.74 15.41
CA GLU A 132 -4.08 -10.08 15.79
C GLU A 132 -2.95 -10.06 16.84
N PHE A 133 -2.19 -8.96 16.94
CA PHE A 133 -1.14 -8.83 17.95
C PHE A 133 -1.69 -8.52 19.34
N ALA A 134 -2.87 -7.88 19.44
CA ALA A 134 -3.48 -7.56 20.73
C ALA A 134 -3.75 -8.79 21.61
N PRO A 135 -4.42 -9.87 21.12
CA PRO A 135 -4.66 -11.06 21.94
C PRO A 135 -3.35 -11.73 22.37
N VAL A 136 -2.37 -11.85 21.47
CA VAL A 136 -1.05 -12.44 21.80
C VAL A 136 -0.31 -11.61 22.86
N LEU A 137 -0.33 -10.28 22.75
CA LEU A 137 0.27 -9.40 23.77
C LEU A 137 -0.43 -9.53 25.12
N ASN A 138 -1.76 -9.63 25.12
CA ASN A 138 -2.54 -9.81 26.34
C ASN A 138 -2.29 -11.16 27.00
N GLU A 139 -2.14 -12.22 26.21
CA GLU A 139 -1.78 -13.55 26.70
C GLU A 139 -0.39 -13.53 27.36
N MET A 140 0.59 -12.90 26.72
CA MET A 140 1.93 -12.71 27.29
C MET A 140 1.88 -11.94 28.62
N ILE A 141 1.15 -10.82 28.68
CA ILE A 141 0.99 -10.03 29.90
C ILE A 141 0.27 -10.83 31.00
N GLY A 142 -0.73 -11.63 30.61
CA GLY A 142 -1.44 -12.54 31.51
C GLY A 142 -0.48 -13.56 32.13
N SER A 143 0.32 -14.25 31.31
CA SER A 143 1.31 -15.23 31.77
C SER A 143 2.37 -14.59 32.67
N LEU A 144 2.86 -13.39 32.33
CA LEU A 144 3.79 -12.64 33.18
C LEU A 144 3.15 -12.31 34.54
N ARG A 145 1.90 -11.83 34.56
CA ARG A 145 1.21 -11.49 35.81
C ARG A 145 1.03 -12.71 36.73
N HIS A 146 0.73 -13.88 36.16
CA HIS A 146 0.60 -15.12 36.93
C HIS A 146 1.97 -15.64 37.40
N GLY A 147 3.00 -15.58 36.55
CA GLY A 147 4.37 -15.96 36.91
C GLY A 147 4.95 -15.08 38.03
N TYR A 148 4.70 -13.77 38.00
CA TYR A 148 5.10 -12.83 39.06
C TYR A 148 4.35 -13.04 40.37
N ALA A 149 3.13 -13.56 40.36
CA ALA A 149 2.37 -13.88 41.58
C ALA A 149 2.92 -15.10 42.35
N GLY A 150 3.76 -15.92 41.71
CA GLY A 150 4.45 -17.07 42.31
C GLY A 150 5.80 -16.75 42.95
N PHE A 151 6.33 -15.53 42.80
CA PHE A 151 7.54 -15.10 43.49
C PHE A 151 7.14 -14.39 44.80
N PRO A 152 7.49 -14.94 45.98
CA PRO A 152 7.29 -14.21 47.22
C PRO A 152 8.09 -12.92 47.15
N LYS A 153 7.43 -11.79 47.43
CA LYS A 153 8.13 -10.54 47.73
C LYS A 153 8.98 -10.80 48.96
N ASP A 154 10.26 -11.07 48.75
CA ASP A 154 11.21 -11.08 49.84
C ASP A 154 11.17 -9.70 50.49
N LYS A 155 10.96 -9.72 51.81
CA LYS A 155 10.74 -8.53 52.62
C LYS A 155 12.10 -7.87 52.81
N SER A 156 12.28 -6.68 52.24
CA SER A 156 13.32 -5.74 52.68
C SER A 156 12.98 -5.22 54.07
#